data_AF-A0A1B8P1C3-F1
#
_entry.id   AF-A0A1B8P1C3-F1
#
_cell.length_a   1.000
_cell.length_b   1.000
_cell.length_c   1.000
_cell.angle_alpha   90.00
_cell.angle_beta   90.00
_cell.angle_gamma   90.00
#
_symmetry.space_group_name_H-M   'P 1'
#
loop_
_entity.id
_entity.type
_entity.pdbx_description
1 polymer ?
#
loop_
_entity_poly.entity_id
_entity_poly.type
_entity_poly.pdbx_seq_one_letter_code
_entity_poly.pdbx_strand_id
1 'polypeptide(L)' 'MRLYRQDTDTDDERIELLQHHTDTLLKALPRHRCRRCGFSGEQLHWQCPRCRSWGTTKPITGIEGE' A
#
# COMPACT_ATOMS: atom_id res chain seq x y z
N MET A 1 -19.66 43.24 -5.17
CA MET A 1 -18.81 42.69 -6.25
C MET A 1 -18.02 41.53 -5.64
N ARG A 2 -18.41 40.27 -5.89
CA ARG A 2 -17.75 39.07 -5.34
C ARG A 2 -16.79 38.54 -6.39
N LEU A 3 -15.49 38.54 -6.08
CA LEU A 3 -14.44 37.97 -6.92
C LEU A 3 -13.72 36.89 -6.11
N TYR A 4 -14.32 35.70 -6.05
CA TYR A 4 -13.58 34.46 -5.76
C TYR A 4 -13.58 33.68 -7.07
N ARG A 5 -12.43 33.73 -7.72
CA ARG A 5 -12.13 33.15 -9.03
C ARG A 5 -11.84 31.66 -8.85
N GLN A 6 -12.75 30.83 -9.37
CA GLN A 6 -12.61 29.53 -10.08
C GLN A 6 -11.39 28.60 -9.95
N ASP A 7 -10.48 28.73 -8.99
CA ASP A 7 -9.31 27.82 -8.87
C ASP A 7 -9.59 26.50 -8.12
N THR A 8 -10.72 26.36 -7.42
CA THR A 8 -10.99 25.17 -6.59
C THR A 8 -11.26 23.90 -7.40
N ASP A 9 -11.98 24.03 -8.52
CA ASP A 9 -12.45 22.90 -9.34
C ASP A 9 -11.28 22.11 -9.94
N THR A 10 -10.23 22.81 -10.37
CA THR A 10 -9.03 22.19 -10.96
C THR A 10 -8.09 21.60 -9.90
N ASP A 11 -8.10 22.15 -8.69
CA ASP A 11 -7.32 21.59 -7.57
C ASP A 11 -7.98 20.35 -6.98
N ASP A 12 -9.32 20.31 -6.93
CA ASP A 12 -10.09 19.14 -6.50
C ASP A 12 -9.83 17.94 -7.43
N GLU A 13 -9.91 18.12 -8.75
CA GLU A 13 -9.59 17.07 -9.75
C GLU A 13 -8.17 16.52 -9.60
N ARG A 14 -7.19 17.38 -9.31
CA ARG A 14 -5.78 16.98 -9.12
C ARG A 14 -5.58 16.19 -7.85
N ILE A 15 -6.27 16.56 -6.77
CA ILE A 15 -6.23 15.83 -5.50
C ILE A 15 -6.89 14.45 -5.67
N GLU A 16 -8.03 14.38 -6.34
CA GLU A 16 -8.72 13.11 -6.63
C GLU A 16 -7.84 12.15 -7.44
N LEU A 17 -7.14 12.66 -8.46
CA LEU A 17 -6.19 11.88 -9.24
C LEU A 17 -5.05 11.32 -8.36
N LEU A 18 -4.47 12.15 -7.49
CA LEU A 18 -3.42 11.73 -6.57
C LEU A 18 -3.91 10.68 -5.57
N GLN A 19 -5.12 10.85 -5.03
CA GLN A 19 -5.76 9.87 -4.15
C GLN A 19 -5.96 8.54 -4.87
N HIS A 20 -6.51 8.56 -6.08
CA HIS A 20 -6.72 7.35 -6.88
C HIS A 20 -5.42 6.57 -7.15
N HIS A 21 -4.35 7.29 -7.51
CA HIS A 21 -3.04 6.66 -7.71
C HIS A 21 -2.48 6.11 -6.41
N THR A 22 -2.59 6.85 -5.31
CA THR A 22 -2.10 6.42 -4.00
C THR A 22 -2.85 5.16 -3.54
N ASP A 23 -4.18 5.13 -3.64
CA ASP A 23 -5.00 3.96 -3.31
C ASP A 23 -4.62 2.73 -4.12
N THR A 24 -4.33 2.92 -5.40
CA THR A 24 -3.89 1.83 -6.29
C THR A 24 -2.55 1.25 -5.82
N LEU A 25 -1.61 2.12 -5.42
CA LEU A 25 -0.31 1.70 -4.90
C LEU A 25 -0.44 0.99 -3.55
N LEU A 26 -1.32 1.49 -2.67
CA LEU A 26 -1.60 0.87 -1.37
C LEU A 26 -2.19 -0.53 -1.54
N LYS A 27 -3.13 -0.73 -2.48
CA LYS A 27 -3.71 -2.05 -2.78
C LYS A 27 -2.69 -3.06 -3.29
N ALA A 28 -1.60 -2.60 -3.92
CA ALA A 28 -0.53 -3.47 -4.42
C ALA A 28 0.52 -3.81 -3.35
N LEU A 29 0.41 -3.28 -2.13
CA LEU A 29 1.36 -3.57 -1.06
C LEU A 29 1.23 -5.03 -0.58
N PRO A 30 2.36 -5.73 -0.38
CA PRO A 30 2.33 -7.10 0.10
C PRO A 30 1.85 -7.16 1.54
N ARG A 31 0.87 -8.02 1.83
CA ARG A 31 0.29 -8.15 3.18
C ARG A 31 1.15 -8.94 4.17
N HIS A 32 2.07 -9.75 3.66
CA HIS A 32 2.91 -10.64 4.46
C HIS A 32 4.38 -10.53 4.08
N ARG A 33 5.27 -10.63 5.07
CA ARG A 33 6.72 -10.63 4.90
C ARG A 33 7.40 -11.70 5.76
N CYS A 34 8.37 -12.39 5.18
CA CYS A 34 9.25 -13.31 5.88
C CYS A 34 10.32 -12.54 6.66
N ARG A 35 10.35 -12.68 7.98
CA ARG A 35 11.35 -12.03 8.85
C ARG A 35 12.78 -12.58 8.69
N ARG A 36 12.95 -13.73 8.03
CA ARG A 36 14.27 -14.37 7.82
C ARG A 36 14.96 -13.91 6.54
N CYS A 37 14.23 -13.82 5.43
CA CYS A 37 14.81 -13.56 4.10
C CYS A 37 14.16 -12.40 3.34
N GLY A 38 13.18 -11.73 3.93
CA GLY A 38 12.51 -10.58 3.35
C GLY A 38 11.55 -10.90 2.20
N PHE A 39 11.25 -12.17 1.91
CA PHE A 39 10.21 -12.54 0.94
C PHE A 39 8.88 -11.89 1.34
N SER A 40 8.24 -11.19 0.40
CA SER A 40 6.95 -10.52 0.62
C SER A 40 5.91 -11.04 -0.36
N GLY A 41 4.66 -11.16 0.08
CA GLY A 41 3.55 -11.62 -0.74
C GLY A 41 2.19 -11.30 -0.13
N GLU A 42 1.12 -11.45 -0.91
CA GLU A 42 -0.25 -11.18 -0.43
C GLU A 42 -0.77 -12.25 0.51
N GLN A 43 -0.44 -13.52 0.27
CA GLN A 43 -0.94 -14.66 1.04
C GLN A 43 0.03 -15.07 2.15
N LEU A 44 -0.53 -15.65 3.21
CA LEU A 44 0.27 -16.25 4.28
C LEU A 44 0.86 -17.58 3.80
N HIS A 45 2.17 -17.60 3.59
CA HIS A 45 2.90 -18.83 3.31
C HIS A 45 3.47 -19.44 4.60
N TRP A 46 2.90 -20.55 5.05
CA TRP A 46 3.37 -21.30 6.24
C TRP A 46 4.84 -21.70 6.12
N GLN A 47 5.24 -22.17 4.94
CA GLN A 47 6.64 -22.36 4.55
C GLN A 47 7.05 -21.25 3.60
N CYS A 48 8.09 -20.49 3.92
CA CYS A 48 8.57 -19.42 3.05
C CYS A 48 9.11 -19.98 1.71
N PRO A 49 8.64 -19.51 0.54
CA PRO A 49 9.11 -20.00 -0.77
C PRO A 49 10.60 -19.77 -1.03
N ARG A 50 11.19 -18.72 -0.46
CA ARG A 50 12.58 -18.33 -0.70
C ARG A 50 13.59 -19.02 0.23
N CYS A 51 13.35 -19.03 1.54
CA CYS A 51 14.27 -19.63 2.52
C CYS A 51 13.80 -20.97 3.09
N ARG A 52 12.68 -21.51 2.60
CA ARG A 52 12.07 -22.81 2.97
C ARG A 52 11.80 -22.99 4.47
N SER A 53 11.77 -21.90 5.22
CA SER A 53 11.62 -21.89 6.67
C SER A 53 10.16 -21.79 7.07
N TRP A 54 9.75 -22.58 8.06
CA TRP A 54 8.39 -22.62 8.57
C TRP A 54 8.14 -21.49 9.58
N GLY A 55 6.93 -20.91 9.56
CA GLY A 55 6.47 -19.95 10.57
C GLY A 55 7.16 -18.58 10.57
N THR A 56 8.01 -18.31 9.57
CA THR A 56 8.78 -17.06 9.46
C THR A 56 8.06 -15.94 8.69
N THR A 57 7.07 -16.29 7.87
CA THR A 57 6.17 -15.36 7.17
C THR A 57 5.15 -14.81 8.16
N LYS A 58 5.10 -13.50 8.33
CA LYS A 58 4.18 -12.80 9.25
C LYS A 58 3.48 -11.66 8.51
N PRO A 59 2.26 -11.27 8.93
CA PRO A 59 1.64 -10.05 8.43
C PRO A 59 2.57 -8.85 8.61
N ILE A 60 2.55 -7.92 7.66
CA ILE A 60 3.20 -6.62 7.81
C ILE A 60 2.27 -5.77 8.70
N THR A 61 2.84 -5.15 9.73
CA THR A 61 2.09 -4.35 10.72
C THR A 61 2.73 -2.97 10.85
N GLY A 62 1.92 -1.91 10.98
CA GLY A 62 2.38 -0.51 11.03
C GLY A 62 1.87 0.28 9.82
N ILE A 63 2.46 1.44 9.56
CA ILE A 63 2.04 2.36 8.47
C ILE A 63 2.03 1.75 7.06
N GLU A 64 2.68 0.61 6.85
CA GLU A 64 2.72 -0.12 5.57
C GLU A 64 1.63 -1.22 5.46
N GLY A 65 0.73 -1.36 6.44
CA GLY A 65 -0.20 -2.50 6.55
C GLY A 65 -1.58 -2.18 7.13
N GLU A 66 -2.05 -0.93 7.01
CA GLU A 66 -3.49 -0.60 7.13
C GLU A 66 -4.24 -0.89 5.82
#